data_AF-A0A2S5A934-F1
#
_entry.id   AF-A0A2S5A934-F1
#
_cell.length_a   1.000
_cell.length_b   1.000
_cell.length_c   1.000
_cell.angle_alpha   90.00
_cell.angle_beta   90.00
_cell.angle_gamma   90.00
#
_symmetry.space_group_name_H-M   'P 1'
#
loop_
_entity.id
_entity.type
_entity.pdbx_description
1 polymer ?
#
loop_
_entity_poly.entity_id
_entity_poly.type
_entity_poly.pdbx_seq_one_letter_code
_entity_poly.pdbx_strand_id
1 'polypeptide(L)'
;MKGNRKYIAILVVMILAYAFVDYYRPKPINWTITLSNKDKIPFGSYATFKLLKEVFPKQKIVSSRLPVFNQLSETIDSSGNYIFVAPTFFADTNDVTKLLDFVYRGNSVFIAASSISGKLADTLGVETEYEVDEKEYSTKLVWSSEETLYKFKQPRDNSFFDSVDAKRTLVLGRKLSGKPDFIKVRHGKGNFYLNTNSTAFANFFVLDKATSDYAFKSFSYLPVKPVIWDEYLKQGRSGADDIFRVLFDYPALQWAYYIMILGTLVFIIFEAKRRQRIIPIVPPLANNTLDFTKVIGALYFNNANHTDAAKKKVNFLLEYIRTHFFERTNELDNDFITHFTVKTGWDKDKMQQLFEMARWVRVLPDNYELSETELMQLNILIEDFYEFVSITKTSSRK
;
A
#
# COMPACT_ATOMS: atom_id res chain seq x y z
N MET A 1 -36.57 24.59 8.47
CA MET A 1 -35.42 24.71 7.53
C MET A 1 -35.83 25.11 6.09
N LYS A 2 -36.90 25.90 5.86
CA LYS A 2 -37.32 26.33 4.51
C LYS A 2 -36.55 27.57 3.99
N GLY A 3 -35.88 28.34 4.87
CA GLY A 3 -35.13 29.56 4.51
C GLY A 3 -33.76 29.33 3.84
N ASN A 4 -33.08 28.20 4.13
CA ASN A 4 -31.70 28.00 3.66
C ASN A 4 -31.58 27.44 2.24
N ARG A 5 -32.67 26.93 1.65
CA ARG A 5 -32.65 26.34 0.30
C ARG A 5 -32.27 27.34 -0.78
N LYS A 6 -32.67 28.62 -0.62
CA LYS A 6 -32.31 29.69 -1.57
C LYS A 6 -30.82 30.01 -1.53
N TYR A 7 -30.24 30.12 -0.34
CA TYR A 7 -28.79 30.34 -0.16
C TYR A 7 -27.96 29.15 -0.64
N ILE A 8 -28.41 27.91 -0.38
CA ILE A 8 -27.77 26.70 -0.89
C ILE A 8 -27.83 26.67 -2.42
N ALA A 9 -28.98 26.99 -3.03
CA ALA A 9 -29.10 27.05 -4.49
C ALA A 9 -28.17 28.10 -5.11
N ILE A 10 -28.09 29.30 -4.52
CA ILE A 10 -27.16 30.36 -4.98
C ILE A 10 -25.71 29.89 -4.86
N LEU A 11 -25.33 29.24 -3.75
CA LEU A 11 -23.98 28.73 -3.54
C LEU A 11 -23.63 27.62 -4.54
N VAL A 12 -24.54 26.69 -4.80
CA VAL A 12 -24.36 25.64 -5.82
C VAL A 12 -24.21 26.27 -7.21
N VAL A 13 -25.04 27.25 -7.56
CA VAL A 13 -24.92 27.97 -8.84
C VAL A 13 -23.58 28.70 -8.94
N MET A 14 -23.09 29.35 -7.88
CA MET A 14 -21.78 29.98 -7.88
C MET A 14 -20.63 28.98 -8.04
N ILE A 15 -20.70 27.82 -7.37
CA ILE A 15 -19.69 26.75 -7.53
C ILE A 15 -19.69 26.20 -8.96
N LEU A 16 -20.87 25.96 -9.54
CA LEU A 16 -21.00 25.48 -10.92
C LEU A 16 -20.52 26.53 -11.92
N ALA A 17 -20.84 27.82 -11.70
CA ALA A 17 -20.36 28.91 -12.54
C ALA A 17 -18.83 29.05 -12.46
N TYR A 18 -18.25 28.95 -11.26
CA TYR A 18 -16.80 28.94 -11.07
C TYR A 18 -16.12 27.76 -11.79
N ALA A 19 -16.66 26.54 -11.60
CA ALA A 19 -16.15 25.35 -12.27
C ALA A 19 -16.25 25.46 -13.80
N PHE A 20 -17.32 26.06 -14.32
CA PHE A 20 -17.48 26.33 -15.74
C PHE A 20 -16.41 27.31 -16.24
N VAL A 21 -16.21 28.44 -15.55
CA VAL A 21 -15.17 29.41 -15.92
C VAL A 21 -13.78 28.77 -15.90
N ASP A 22 -13.46 27.97 -14.88
CA ASP A 22 -12.16 27.29 -14.78
C ASP A 22 -11.97 26.23 -15.88
N TYR A 23 -13.02 25.49 -16.24
CA TYR A 23 -12.96 24.50 -17.31
C TYR A 23 -12.70 25.12 -18.69
N TYR A 24 -13.31 26.27 -18.99
CA TYR A 24 -13.11 26.99 -20.25
C TYR A 24 -11.90 27.92 -20.24
N ARG A 25 -11.22 28.08 -19.09
CA ARG A 25 -10.01 28.89 -19.02
C ARG A 25 -8.94 28.23 -19.90
N PRO A 26 -8.37 28.94 -20.89
CA PRO A 26 -7.28 28.40 -21.68
C PRO A 26 -6.14 28.03 -20.74
N LYS A 27 -5.66 26.79 -20.85
CA LYS A 27 -4.53 26.33 -20.03
C LYS A 27 -3.36 27.29 -20.24
N PRO A 28 -2.72 27.79 -19.17
CA PRO A 28 -1.57 28.67 -19.33
C PRO A 28 -0.51 27.96 -20.16
N ILE A 29 0.06 28.70 -21.12
CA ILE A 29 1.13 28.16 -21.95
C ILE A 29 2.30 27.82 -21.04
N ASN A 30 2.73 26.57 -21.06
CA ASN A 30 3.89 26.11 -20.32
C ASN A 30 5.16 26.53 -21.08
N TRP A 31 5.95 27.42 -20.49
CA TRP A 31 7.20 27.93 -21.06
C TRP A 31 8.46 27.26 -20.50
N THR A 32 8.32 26.13 -19.80
CA THR A 32 9.46 25.36 -19.30
C THR A 32 10.31 24.84 -20.45
N ILE A 33 11.64 24.96 -20.31
CA ILE A 33 12.61 24.52 -21.30
C ILE A 33 12.86 23.03 -21.10
N THR A 34 12.36 22.20 -22.00
CA THR A 34 12.57 20.75 -21.95
C THR A 34 13.42 20.26 -23.12
N LEU A 35 13.30 20.90 -24.30
CA LEU A 35 13.96 20.52 -25.55
C LEU A 35 13.80 19.04 -25.92
N SER A 36 12.80 18.36 -25.37
CA SER A 36 12.49 16.95 -25.64
C SER A 36 11.79 16.80 -26.99
N ASN A 37 12.14 15.74 -27.73
CA ASN A 37 11.49 15.42 -29.00
C ASN A 37 10.03 14.95 -28.87
N LYS A 38 9.52 14.73 -27.65
CA LYS A 38 8.11 14.37 -27.39
C LYS A 38 7.26 15.59 -27.03
N ASP A 39 7.88 16.66 -26.56
CA ASP A 39 7.17 17.80 -26.01
C ASP A 39 6.73 18.78 -27.10
N LYS A 40 5.43 19.12 -27.08
CA LYS A 40 4.80 20.07 -28.01
C LYS A 40 4.66 21.48 -27.43
N ILE A 41 5.16 21.71 -26.22
CA ILE A 41 5.23 23.06 -25.62
C ILE A 41 6.21 23.94 -26.42
N PRO A 42 6.15 25.28 -26.30
CA PRO A 42 7.03 26.20 -27.04
C PRO A 42 8.51 25.84 -26.99
N PHE A 43 9.03 25.48 -25.81
CA PHE A 43 10.44 25.09 -25.62
C PHE A 43 10.70 23.57 -25.62
N GLY A 44 9.83 22.78 -26.28
CA GLY A 44 10.14 21.40 -26.69
C GLY A 44 10.82 21.35 -28.06
N SER A 45 11.28 20.18 -28.52
CA SER A 45 11.97 20.03 -29.83
C SER A 45 11.24 19.08 -30.80
N TYR A 46 9.95 18.82 -30.58
CA TYR A 46 9.12 17.96 -31.43
C TYR A 46 9.15 18.34 -32.93
N ALA A 47 9.05 19.63 -33.25
CA ALA A 47 9.09 20.15 -34.61
C ALA A 47 10.47 19.90 -35.25
N THR A 48 11.54 20.18 -34.51
CA THR A 48 12.93 19.93 -34.93
C THR A 48 13.19 18.46 -35.19
N PHE A 49 12.72 17.57 -34.31
CA PHE A 49 12.88 16.14 -34.51
C PHE A 49 12.14 15.63 -35.75
N LYS A 50 10.96 16.20 -36.07
CA LYS A 50 10.27 15.92 -37.32
C LYS A 50 11.03 16.45 -38.55
N LEU A 51 11.59 17.64 -38.45
CA LEU A 51 12.38 18.29 -39.51
C LEU A 51 13.57 17.43 -39.95
N LEU A 52 14.14 16.61 -39.05
CA LEU A 52 15.25 15.70 -39.39
C LEU A 52 14.93 14.76 -40.57
N LYS A 53 13.67 14.37 -40.77
CA LYS A 53 13.27 13.52 -41.90
C LYS A 53 13.46 14.22 -43.25
N GLU A 54 13.30 15.54 -43.27
CA GLU A 54 13.49 16.36 -44.47
C GLU A 54 14.97 16.69 -44.68
N VAL A 55 15.71 16.96 -43.59
CA VAL A 55 17.16 17.22 -43.64
C VAL A 55 17.93 15.96 -44.08
N PHE A 56 17.54 14.80 -43.58
CA PHE A 56 18.22 13.52 -43.81
C PHE A 56 17.31 12.52 -44.55
N PRO A 57 16.98 12.79 -45.83
CA PRO A 57 16.03 11.99 -46.58
C PRO A 57 16.51 10.54 -46.71
N LYS A 58 15.59 9.58 -46.53
CA LYS A 58 15.84 8.13 -46.62
C LYS A 58 16.83 7.56 -45.59
N GLN A 59 17.23 8.34 -44.58
CA GLN A 59 18.11 7.87 -43.50
C GLN A 59 17.31 7.38 -42.29
N LYS A 60 17.89 6.43 -41.55
CA LYS A 60 17.31 5.96 -40.28
C LYS A 60 17.55 7.02 -39.20
N ILE A 61 16.47 7.49 -38.56
CA ILE A 61 16.52 8.44 -37.44
C ILE A 61 16.03 7.71 -36.19
N VAL A 62 16.88 7.60 -35.18
CA VAL A 62 16.58 6.90 -33.92
C VAL A 62 16.78 7.85 -32.75
N SER A 63 15.84 7.86 -31.80
CA SER A 63 16.02 8.55 -30.53
C SER A 63 16.63 7.59 -29.50
N SER A 64 17.65 8.03 -28.76
CA SER A 64 18.28 7.26 -27.70
C SER A 64 18.18 7.95 -26.35
N ARG A 65 17.87 7.18 -25.29
CA ARG A 65 17.95 7.59 -23.88
C ARG A 65 19.07 6.82 -23.16
N LEU A 66 20.05 6.30 -23.89
CA LEU A 66 21.20 5.64 -23.31
C LEU A 66 22.37 6.63 -23.17
N PRO A 67 23.23 6.49 -22.14
CA PRO A 67 24.52 7.17 -22.12
C PRO A 67 25.31 6.89 -23.40
N VAL A 68 26.17 7.82 -23.79
CA VAL A 68 26.90 7.73 -25.07
C VAL A 68 27.75 6.46 -25.12
N PHE A 69 28.40 6.11 -24.00
CA PHE A 69 29.22 4.92 -23.87
C PHE A 69 28.44 3.66 -24.22
N ASN A 70 27.23 3.48 -23.66
CA ASN A 70 26.37 2.34 -23.96
C ASN A 70 25.90 2.37 -25.42
N GLN A 71 25.38 3.53 -25.86
CA GLN A 71 24.83 3.70 -27.20
C GLN A 71 25.86 3.34 -28.29
N LEU A 72 27.12 3.77 -28.14
CA LEU A 72 28.17 3.58 -29.13
C LEU A 72 29.01 2.32 -28.92
N SER A 73 28.92 1.66 -27.77
CA SER A 73 29.60 0.37 -27.53
C SER A 73 28.75 -0.83 -27.95
N GLU A 74 27.43 -0.74 -27.84
CA GLU A 74 26.51 -1.84 -28.19
C GLU A 74 26.18 -1.89 -29.70
N THR A 75 26.38 -0.78 -30.44
CA THR A 75 26.11 -0.72 -31.89
C THR A 75 27.38 -0.85 -32.73
N ILE A 76 27.59 -2.05 -33.29
CA ILE A 76 28.77 -2.45 -34.08
C ILE A 76 28.95 -1.61 -35.36
N ASP A 77 27.86 -1.10 -35.94
CA ASP A 77 27.85 -0.26 -37.16
C ASP A 77 27.37 1.18 -36.90
N SER A 78 27.96 1.84 -35.91
CA SER A 78 27.68 3.25 -35.61
C SER A 78 28.40 4.18 -36.59
N SER A 79 28.02 4.13 -37.86
CA SER A 79 28.38 5.17 -38.85
C SER A 79 27.21 6.15 -39.02
N GLY A 80 27.45 7.45 -38.83
CA GLY A 80 26.35 8.42 -38.89
C GLY A 80 26.60 9.76 -38.22
N ASN A 81 25.48 10.39 -37.87
CA ASN A 81 25.39 11.65 -37.16
C ASN A 81 24.84 11.40 -35.74
N TYR A 82 25.45 12.00 -34.72
CA TYR A 82 24.88 12.02 -33.37
C TYR A 82 24.56 13.46 -32.98
N ILE A 83 23.27 13.74 -32.75
CA ILE A 83 22.75 15.08 -32.50
C ILE A 83 22.32 15.21 -31.04
N PHE A 84 22.85 16.23 -30.38
CA PHE A 84 22.51 16.66 -29.02
C PHE A 84 21.91 18.07 -29.09
N VAL A 85 20.72 18.23 -28.52
CA VAL A 85 20.09 19.53 -28.30
C VAL A 85 19.64 19.55 -26.85
N ALA A 86 20.30 20.33 -26.02
CA ALA A 86 20.07 20.40 -24.57
C ALA A 86 20.49 21.78 -24.03
N PRO A 87 19.96 22.24 -22.89
CA PRO A 87 20.32 23.56 -22.36
C PRO A 87 21.83 23.69 -22.11
N THR A 88 22.46 22.64 -21.60
CA THR A 88 23.91 22.53 -21.39
C THR A 88 24.40 21.18 -21.90
N PHE A 89 25.70 21.10 -22.23
CA PHE A 89 26.36 19.86 -22.60
C PHE A 89 27.50 19.58 -21.63
N PHE A 90 27.36 18.48 -20.89
CA PHE A 90 28.40 17.89 -20.06
C PHE A 90 28.31 16.38 -20.20
N ALA A 91 29.46 15.73 -20.39
CA ALA A 91 29.56 14.28 -20.46
C ALA A 91 30.77 13.81 -19.65
N ASP A 92 30.67 12.62 -19.08
CA ASP A 92 31.77 12.04 -18.31
C ASP A 92 32.94 11.62 -19.21
N THR A 93 34.04 11.20 -18.60
CA THR A 93 35.25 10.82 -19.35
C THR A 93 35.01 9.65 -20.30
N ASN A 94 34.18 8.67 -19.95
CA ASN A 94 33.92 7.50 -20.77
C ASN A 94 33.08 7.86 -22.00
N ASP A 95 32.06 8.67 -21.80
CA ASP A 95 31.20 9.21 -22.86
C ASP A 95 32.01 10.09 -23.82
N VAL A 96 32.85 10.99 -23.29
CA VAL A 96 33.73 11.84 -24.10
C VAL A 96 34.70 11.02 -24.93
N THR A 97 35.37 10.02 -24.34
CA THR A 97 36.29 9.15 -25.09
C THR A 97 35.57 8.43 -26.23
N LYS A 98 34.36 7.91 -25.99
CA LYS A 98 33.58 7.25 -27.05
C LYS A 98 33.09 8.21 -28.13
N LEU A 99 32.71 9.45 -27.78
CA LEU A 99 32.37 10.48 -28.75
C LEU A 99 33.57 10.85 -29.63
N LEU A 100 34.74 11.05 -29.02
CA LEU A 100 35.97 11.37 -29.75
C LEU A 100 36.33 10.22 -30.71
N ASP A 101 36.30 8.96 -30.26
CA ASP A 101 36.56 7.79 -31.10
C ASP A 101 35.54 7.66 -32.26
N PHE A 102 34.27 7.97 -31.98
CA PHE A 102 33.21 7.97 -32.98
C PHE A 102 33.47 9.01 -34.07
N VAL A 103 33.80 10.24 -33.69
CA VAL A 103 34.14 11.30 -34.66
C VAL A 103 35.46 11.00 -35.37
N TYR A 104 36.47 10.50 -34.66
CA TYR A 104 37.77 10.14 -35.24
C TYR A 104 37.64 9.18 -36.43
N ARG A 105 36.69 8.24 -36.35
CA ARG A 105 36.37 7.26 -37.41
C ARG A 105 35.68 7.85 -38.66
N GLY A 106 35.29 9.13 -38.67
CA GLY A 106 34.67 9.80 -39.82
C GLY A 106 33.18 10.12 -39.66
N ASN A 107 32.66 10.01 -38.44
CA ASN A 107 31.29 10.39 -38.11
C ASN A 107 31.18 11.87 -37.76
N SER A 108 29.95 12.35 -37.61
CA SER A 108 29.69 13.74 -37.23
C SER A 108 28.89 13.81 -35.94
N VAL A 109 29.28 14.72 -35.05
CA VAL A 109 28.55 15.01 -33.82
C VAL A 109 28.09 16.46 -33.87
N PHE A 110 26.82 16.70 -33.63
CA PHE A 110 26.25 18.04 -33.52
C PHE A 110 25.78 18.27 -32.09
N ILE A 111 26.18 19.39 -31.49
CA ILE A 111 25.83 19.77 -30.14
C ILE A 111 25.29 21.20 -30.18
N ALA A 112 24.02 21.38 -29.82
CA ALA A 112 23.45 22.69 -29.51
C ALA A 112 23.21 22.81 -28.00
N ALA A 113 23.96 23.70 -27.36
CA ALA A 113 23.95 23.92 -25.92
C ALA A 113 24.48 25.31 -25.57
N SER A 114 23.88 25.97 -24.58
CA SER A 114 24.35 27.29 -24.12
C SER A 114 25.72 27.24 -23.41
N SER A 115 26.14 26.08 -22.94
CA SER A 115 27.45 25.86 -22.36
C SER A 115 27.92 24.46 -22.70
N ILE A 116 29.17 24.36 -23.16
CA ILE A 116 29.87 23.10 -23.41
C ILE A 116 31.11 23.11 -22.51
N SER A 117 31.21 22.15 -21.59
CA SER A 117 32.24 22.15 -20.55
C SER A 117 32.86 20.78 -20.31
N GLY A 118 33.89 20.76 -19.46
CA GLY A 118 34.63 19.56 -19.08
C GLY A 118 35.54 19.02 -20.17
N LYS A 119 35.87 17.73 -20.08
CA LYS A 119 36.91 17.08 -20.90
C LYS A 119 36.71 17.25 -22.41
N LEU A 120 35.46 17.30 -22.90
CA LEU A 120 35.20 17.52 -24.32
C LEU A 120 35.64 18.91 -24.77
N ALA A 121 35.26 19.94 -24.01
CA ALA A 121 35.63 21.32 -24.29
C ALA A 121 37.15 21.50 -24.29
N ASP A 122 37.82 20.97 -23.26
CA ASP A 122 39.29 20.98 -23.14
C ASP A 122 39.98 20.31 -24.34
N THR A 123 39.46 19.15 -24.76
CA THR A 123 40.05 18.37 -25.86
C THR A 123 39.84 19.04 -27.22
N LEU A 124 38.70 19.71 -27.41
CA LEU A 124 38.39 20.44 -28.63
C LEU A 124 39.00 21.85 -28.65
N GLY A 125 39.49 22.35 -27.50
CA GLY A 125 40.05 23.69 -27.37
C GLY A 125 38.99 24.77 -27.58
N VAL A 126 37.82 24.59 -26.96
CA VAL A 126 36.70 25.52 -27.05
C VAL A 126 36.28 25.98 -25.66
N GLU A 127 36.02 27.28 -25.52
CA GLU A 127 35.51 27.88 -24.29
C GLU A 127 34.23 28.67 -24.60
N THR A 128 33.21 28.51 -23.76
CA THR A 128 31.91 29.16 -23.95
C THR A 128 31.69 30.21 -22.87
N GLU A 129 31.32 31.42 -23.26
CA GLU A 129 31.00 32.51 -22.34
C GLU A 129 29.59 33.05 -22.61
N TYR A 130 28.95 33.60 -21.58
CA TYR A 130 27.60 34.16 -21.67
C TYR A 130 27.64 35.68 -21.87
N GLU A 131 26.93 36.18 -22.88
CA GLU A 131 26.83 37.63 -23.12
C GLU A 131 25.68 38.23 -22.30
N VAL A 132 26.00 39.08 -21.31
CA VAL A 132 25.02 39.65 -20.39
C VAL A 132 24.23 40.81 -21.01
N ASP A 133 24.85 41.58 -21.90
CA ASP A 133 24.33 42.88 -22.33
C ASP A 133 23.36 42.83 -23.52
N GLU A 134 23.22 41.69 -24.21
CA GLU A 134 22.35 41.54 -25.37
C GLU A 134 20.95 41.04 -24.97
N LYS A 135 19.90 41.83 -25.26
CA LYS A 135 18.50 41.46 -24.99
C LYS A 135 17.89 40.54 -26.04
N GLU A 136 18.57 40.35 -27.17
CA GLU A 136 18.15 39.52 -28.30
C GLU A 136 19.35 38.70 -28.78
N TYR A 137 19.12 37.45 -29.17
CA TYR A 137 20.16 36.61 -29.77
C TYR A 137 20.03 36.76 -31.27
N SER A 138 21.00 37.43 -31.87
CA SER A 138 21.02 37.67 -33.31
C SER A 138 22.21 37.00 -33.95
N THR A 139 21.98 36.13 -34.94
CA THR A 139 23.05 35.34 -35.59
C THR A 139 22.92 35.33 -37.10
N LYS A 140 24.06 35.23 -37.78
CA LYS A 140 24.18 35.03 -39.23
C LYS A 140 24.93 33.73 -39.51
N LEU A 141 24.39 32.91 -40.41
CA LEU A 141 25.09 31.73 -40.92
C LEU A 141 26.01 32.11 -42.08
N VAL A 142 27.26 31.63 -42.07
CA VAL A 142 28.32 32.04 -43.01
C VAL A 142 28.17 31.41 -44.41
N TRP A 143 27.45 30.29 -44.55
CA TRP A 143 27.32 29.55 -45.80
C TRP A 143 26.12 29.94 -46.68
N SER A 144 25.18 30.74 -46.17
CA SER A 144 24.01 31.13 -46.95
C SER A 144 24.40 32.25 -47.91
N SER A 145 24.18 32.04 -49.22
CA SER A 145 24.37 33.09 -50.25
C SER A 145 23.57 34.36 -49.96
N GLU A 146 22.57 34.26 -49.09
CA GLU A 146 21.88 35.37 -48.46
C GLU A 146 22.35 35.45 -47.00
N GLU A 147 22.95 36.57 -46.59
CA GLU A 147 23.25 36.86 -45.19
C GLU A 147 21.95 37.11 -44.39
N THR A 148 21.13 36.08 -44.21
CA THR A 148 19.90 36.17 -43.41
C THR A 148 20.29 36.36 -41.94
N LEU A 149 19.87 37.49 -41.37
CA LEU A 149 20.03 37.77 -39.95
C LEU A 149 18.85 37.13 -39.20
N TYR A 150 19.16 36.11 -38.40
CA TYR A 150 18.19 35.45 -37.53
C TYR A 150 18.10 36.17 -36.21
N LYS A 151 16.90 36.61 -35.84
CA LYS A 151 16.63 37.29 -34.58
C LYS A 151 15.75 36.43 -33.69
N PHE A 152 16.32 35.89 -32.63
CA PHE A 152 15.62 35.11 -31.63
C PHE A 152 15.22 36.06 -30.48
N LYS A 153 13.94 36.43 -30.44
CA LYS A 153 13.37 37.30 -29.40
C LYS A 153 13.26 36.54 -28.09
N GLN A 154 13.59 37.22 -26.97
CA GLN A 154 13.58 36.62 -25.62
C GLN A 154 14.36 35.28 -25.57
N PRO A 155 15.59 35.25 -26.10
CA PRO A 155 16.34 34.02 -26.12
C PRO A 155 16.64 33.62 -24.67
N ARG A 156 16.64 32.32 -24.40
CA ARG A 156 17.08 31.80 -23.10
C ARG A 156 18.58 31.53 -23.07
N ASP A 157 19.20 31.48 -24.25
CA ASP A 157 20.62 31.28 -24.47
C ASP A 157 21.23 32.55 -25.07
N ASN A 158 22.32 33.05 -24.50
CA ASN A 158 23.04 34.19 -25.06
C ASN A 158 24.56 33.99 -25.15
N SER A 159 24.96 32.74 -25.25
CA SER A 159 26.37 32.36 -25.20
C SER A 159 27.07 32.46 -26.55
N PHE A 160 28.39 32.57 -26.51
CA PHE A 160 29.29 32.56 -27.68
C PHE A 160 30.56 31.77 -27.34
N PHE A 161 31.35 31.42 -28.36
CA PHE A 161 32.67 30.84 -28.18
C PHE A 161 33.70 31.95 -28.00
N ASP A 162 34.28 32.06 -26.80
CA ASP A 162 35.30 33.08 -26.48
C ASP A 162 36.66 32.70 -27.09
N SER A 163 37.05 31.44 -26.91
CA SER A 163 38.30 30.88 -27.44
C SER A 163 38.03 29.67 -28.32
N VAL A 164 38.71 29.61 -29.47
CA VAL A 164 38.67 28.48 -30.42
C VAL A 164 40.05 28.21 -31.02
N ASP A 165 40.42 26.94 -31.18
CA ASP A 165 41.63 26.56 -31.94
C ASP A 165 41.43 26.88 -33.44
N ALA A 166 42.00 27.99 -33.89
CA ALA A 166 41.90 28.49 -35.26
C ALA A 166 42.43 27.50 -36.33
N LYS A 167 43.30 26.56 -35.98
CA LYS A 167 43.85 25.59 -36.96
C LYS A 167 42.88 24.45 -37.27
N ARG A 168 41.97 24.15 -36.34
CA ARG A 168 41.04 23.00 -36.44
C ARG A 168 39.59 23.44 -36.59
N THR A 169 39.31 24.72 -36.37
CA THR A 169 37.96 25.26 -36.27
C THR A 169 37.60 26.12 -37.48
N LEU A 170 36.44 25.84 -38.07
CA LEU A 170 35.80 26.68 -39.07
C LEU A 170 34.56 27.32 -38.44
N VAL A 171 34.44 28.64 -38.51
CA VAL A 171 33.27 29.37 -38.02
C VAL A 171 32.13 29.27 -39.03
N LEU A 172 30.98 28.75 -38.60
CA LEU A 172 29.78 28.55 -39.42
C LEU A 172 28.69 29.59 -39.13
N GLY A 173 28.74 30.24 -37.98
CA GLY A 173 27.83 31.30 -37.58
C GLY A 173 28.52 32.34 -36.71
N ARG A 174 28.02 33.58 -36.78
CA ARG A 174 28.46 34.68 -35.92
C ARG A 174 27.27 35.45 -35.40
N LYS A 175 27.37 35.87 -34.14
CA LYS A 175 26.46 36.86 -33.58
C LYS A 175 26.62 38.20 -34.27
N LEU A 176 25.65 39.10 -34.07
CA LEU A 176 25.76 40.48 -34.55
C LEU A 176 26.99 41.22 -33.97
N SER A 177 27.41 40.85 -32.75
CA SER A 177 28.66 41.32 -32.12
C SER A 177 29.94 40.82 -32.81
N GLY A 178 29.84 39.95 -33.81
CA GLY A 178 30.96 39.35 -34.53
C GLY A 178 31.54 38.09 -33.87
N LYS A 179 31.11 37.78 -32.64
CA LYS A 179 31.56 36.62 -31.87
C LYS A 179 31.03 35.31 -32.47
N PRO A 180 31.86 34.24 -32.57
CA PRO A 180 31.41 32.95 -33.09
C PRO A 180 30.37 32.30 -32.18
N ASP A 181 29.31 31.74 -32.75
CA ASP A 181 28.25 31.04 -32.01
C ASP A 181 27.88 29.68 -32.60
N PHE A 182 28.34 29.41 -33.83
CA PHE A 182 28.25 28.10 -34.44
C PHE A 182 29.57 27.78 -35.14
N ILE A 183 30.21 26.68 -34.75
CA ILE A 183 31.54 26.30 -35.24
C ILE A 183 31.59 24.83 -35.64
N LYS A 184 32.53 24.51 -36.52
CA LYS A 184 32.89 23.16 -36.93
C LYS A 184 34.33 22.87 -36.50
N VAL A 185 34.54 21.89 -35.64
CA VAL A 185 35.86 21.48 -35.14
C VAL A 185 36.23 20.14 -35.75
N ARG A 186 37.36 20.08 -36.46
CA ARG A 186 37.85 18.84 -37.08
C ARG A 186 38.48 17.93 -36.02
N HIS A 187 38.10 16.65 -36.02
CA HIS A 187 38.72 15.63 -35.16
C HIS A 187 38.86 14.30 -35.92
N GLY A 188 40.09 13.87 -36.15
CA GLY A 188 40.39 12.71 -37.00
C GLY A 188 39.82 12.86 -38.42
N LYS A 189 39.02 11.88 -38.85
CA LYS A 189 38.34 11.89 -40.17
C LYS A 189 36.97 12.56 -40.15
N GLY A 190 36.44 12.89 -38.97
CA GLY A 190 35.10 13.44 -38.77
C GLY A 190 35.11 14.87 -38.25
N ASN A 191 33.95 15.36 -37.82
CA ASN A 191 33.79 16.73 -37.34
C ASN A 191 32.79 16.82 -36.18
N PHE A 192 33.08 17.71 -35.24
CA PHE A 192 32.12 18.25 -34.29
C PHE A 192 31.51 19.53 -34.85
N TYR A 193 30.22 19.72 -34.65
CA TYR A 193 29.46 20.92 -35.00
C TYR A 193 28.85 21.45 -33.70
N LEU A 194 29.32 22.59 -33.22
CA LEU A 194 28.98 23.10 -31.89
C LEU A 194 28.25 24.44 -32.03
N ASN A 195 27.03 24.53 -31.53
CA ASN A 195 26.16 25.69 -31.60
C ASN A 195 25.79 26.14 -30.17
N THR A 196 25.94 27.42 -29.86
CA THR A 196 25.69 27.95 -28.51
C THR A 196 24.22 28.26 -28.22
N ASN A 197 23.33 28.18 -29.22
CA ASN A 197 21.90 28.42 -29.06
C ASN A 197 21.10 27.12 -29.18
N SER A 198 20.87 26.48 -28.04
CA SER A 198 20.01 25.31 -27.95
C SER A 198 18.55 25.66 -28.20
N THR A 199 18.10 26.83 -27.75
CA THR A 199 16.71 27.25 -27.91
C THR A 199 16.32 27.54 -29.34
N ALA A 200 17.25 27.85 -30.24
CA ALA A 200 16.97 28.00 -31.67
C ALA A 200 16.33 26.74 -32.30
N PHE A 201 16.52 25.58 -31.66
CA PHE A 201 15.96 24.29 -32.05
C PHE A 201 14.67 23.94 -31.30
N ALA A 202 14.06 24.89 -30.61
CA ALA A 202 12.77 24.73 -29.97
C ALA A 202 11.60 24.94 -30.96
N ASN A 203 10.45 24.32 -30.65
CA ASN A 203 9.21 24.42 -31.43
C ASN A 203 8.83 25.88 -31.70
N PHE A 204 8.99 26.75 -30.71
CA PHE A 204 8.65 28.17 -30.81
C PHE A 204 9.38 28.85 -31.98
N PHE A 205 10.69 28.65 -32.10
CA PHE A 205 11.51 29.31 -33.13
C PHE A 205 11.50 28.55 -34.46
N VAL A 206 11.45 27.23 -34.44
CA VAL A 206 11.36 26.43 -35.68
C VAL A 206 10.04 26.69 -36.43
N LEU A 207 8.98 27.06 -35.71
CA LEU A 207 7.68 27.41 -36.30
C LEU A 207 7.53 28.92 -36.54
N ASP A 208 8.45 29.76 -36.07
CA ASP A 208 8.43 31.21 -36.32
C ASP A 208 8.90 31.49 -37.74
N LYS A 209 8.16 32.30 -38.49
CA LYS A 209 8.49 32.70 -39.86
C LYS A 209 9.86 33.38 -39.96
N ALA A 210 10.32 34.06 -38.92
CA ALA A 210 11.59 34.78 -38.92
C ALA A 210 12.81 33.85 -38.77
N THR A 211 12.64 32.64 -38.24
CA THR A 211 13.75 31.72 -37.90
C THR A 211 13.50 30.27 -38.34
N SER A 212 12.44 30.01 -39.10
CA SER A 212 11.97 28.67 -39.47
C SER A 212 12.98 27.83 -40.24
N ASP A 213 13.81 28.44 -41.08
CA ASP A 213 14.83 27.74 -41.88
C ASP A 213 16.19 27.61 -41.16
N TYR A 214 16.38 28.25 -39.99
CA TYR A 214 17.65 28.23 -39.25
C TYR A 214 18.04 26.81 -38.83
N ALA A 215 17.11 26.05 -38.25
CA ALA A 215 17.37 24.68 -37.80
C ALA A 215 17.72 23.77 -39.00
N PHE A 216 16.99 23.92 -40.11
CA PHE A 216 17.26 23.17 -41.35
C PHE A 216 18.65 23.48 -41.91
N LYS A 217 18.99 24.78 -42.05
CA LYS A 217 20.30 25.23 -42.53
C LYS A 217 21.42 24.78 -41.59
N SER A 218 21.21 24.82 -40.27
CA SER A 218 22.19 24.37 -39.27
C SER A 218 22.48 22.87 -39.39
N PHE A 219 21.46 22.04 -39.56
CA PHE A 219 21.66 20.60 -39.74
C PHE A 219 22.17 20.23 -41.14
N SER A 220 21.95 21.06 -42.15
CA SER A 220 22.41 20.82 -43.53
C SER A 220 23.94 20.83 -43.67
N TYR A 221 24.68 21.32 -42.67
CA TYR A 221 26.13 21.20 -42.61
C TYR A 221 26.62 19.78 -42.30
N LEU A 222 25.75 18.91 -41.78
CA LEU A 222 26.07 17.50 -41.53
C LEU A 222 25.92 16.68 -42.82
N PRO A 223 26.71 15.60 -42.97
CA PRO A 223 26.54 14.69 -44.10
C PRO A 223 25.20 13.94 -44.01
N VAL A 224 24.61 13.60 -45.15
CA VAL A 224 23.36 12.81 -45.20
C VAL A 224 23.65 11.34 -44.84
N LYS A 225 23.55 11.02 -43.54
CA LYS A 225 23.82 9.70 -42.95
C LYS A 225 22.76 9.37 -41.88
N PRO A 226 22.69 8.12 -41.36
CA PRO A 226 21.82 7.78 -40.24
C PRO A 226 22.04 8.70 -39.03
N VAL A 227 20.96 9.00 -38.30
CA VAL A 227 20.95 9.95 -37.19
C VAL A 227 20.57 9.27 -35.89
N ILE A 228 21.39 9.49 -34.86
CA ILE A 228 21.05 9.24 -33.47
C ILE A 228 20.72 10.59 -32.85
N TRP A 229 19.52 10.73 -32.30
CA TRP A 229 19.07 11.90 -31.57
C TRP A 229 19.10 11.60 -30.07
N ASP A 230 19.89 12.37 -29.33
CA ASP A 230 20.02 12.20 -27.89
C ASP A 230 18.79 12.71 -27.14
N GLU A 231 18.29 11.90 -26.21
CA GLU A 231 17.33 12.29 -25.17
C GLU A 231 17.87 12.03 -23.76
N TYR A 232 19.05 11.42 -23.63
CA TYR A 232 19.65 11.08 -22.34
C TYR A 232 20.06 12.32 -21.56
N LEU A 233 20.71 13.30 -22.18
CA LEU A 233 21.15 14.53 -21.49
C LEU A 233 19.97 15.38 -20.97
N LYS A 234 18.78 15.21 -21.55
CA LYS A 234 17.56 15.93 -21.17
C LYS A 234 16.72 15.20 -20.13
N GLN A 235 16.57 13.88 -20.29
CA GLN A 235 15.60 13.09 -19.55
C GLN A 235 16.23 11.99 -18.69
N GLY A 236 17.55 11.79 -18.76
CA GLY A 236 18.22 10.62 -18.20
C GLY A 236 17.80 9.31 -18.86
N ARG A 237 18.22 8.19 -18.24
CA ARG A 237 17.95 6.84 -18.76
C ARG A 237 16.46 6.52 -18.69
N SER A 238 15.94 5.91 -19.76
CA SER A 238 14.57 5.40 -19.77
C SER A 238 14.37 4.37 -18.65
N GLY A 239 13.39 4.62 -17.77
CA GLY A 239 13.08 3.73 -16.64
C GLY A 239 13.93 3.94 -15.39
N ALA A 240 14.81 4.96 -15.36
CA ALA A 240 15.46 5.42 -14.12
C ALA A 240 14.59 6.42 -13.34
N ASP A 241 13.36 6.66 -13.81
CA ASP A 241 12.39 7.49 -13.11
C ASP A 241 11.84 6.70 -11.92
N ASP A 242 12.16 7.15 -10.70
CA ASP A 242 11.51 6.67 -9.49
C ASP A 242 9.99 6.65 -9.70
N ILE A 243 9.31 5.61 -9.20
CA ILE A 243 7.85 5.45 -9.33
C ILE A 243 7.11 6.72 -8.89
N PHE A 244 7.64 7.40 -7.87
CA PHE A 244 7.14 8.67 -7.38
C PHE A 244 7.28 9.82 -8.38
N ARG A 245 8.37 9.90 -9.16
CA ARG A 245 8.53 10.93 -10.19
C ARG A 245 7.42 10.84 -11.23
N VAL A 246 7.12 9.62 -11.71
CA VAL A 246 6.01 9.37 -12.65
C VAL A 246 4.66 9.74 -12.03
N LEU A 247 4.46 9.43 -10.75
CA LEU A 247 3.23 9.78 -10.02
C LEU A 247 3.06 11.31 -9.90
N PHE A 248 4.16 12.03 -9.69
CA PHE A 248 4.17 13.48 -9.53
C PHE A 248 4.27 14.26 -10.85
N ASP A 249 4.59 13.65 -11.99
CA ASP A 249 4.59 14.35 -13.28
C ASP A 249 3.17 14.69 -13.79
N TYR A 250 2.16 13.94 -13.35
CA TYR A 250 0.77 14.14 -13.78
C TYR A 250 -0.09 14.72 -12.64
N PRO A 251 -0.63 15.95 -12.78
CA PRO A 251 -1.44 16.58 -11.75
C PRO A 251 -2.63 15.73 -11.27
N ALA A 252 -3.25 14.95 -12.15
CA ALA A 252 -4.35 14.05 -11.78
C ALA A 252 -3.90 12.92 -10.83
N LEU A 253 -2.72 12.34 -11.08
CA LEU A 253 -2.14 11.31 -10.22
C LEU A 253 -1.67 11.91 -8.88
N GLN A 254 -1.16 13.14 -8.87
CA GLN A 254 -0.85 13.87 -7.64
C GLN A 254 -2.08 14.00 -6.74
N TRP A 255 -3.20 14.50 -7.29
CA TRP A 255 -4.44 14.64 -6.52
C TRP A 255 -5.02 13.31 -6.08
N ALA A 256 -4.98 12.28 -6.93
CA ALA A 256 -5.40 10.94 -6.55
C ALA A 256 -4.59 10.43 -5.34
N TYR A 257 -3.27 10.64 -5.34
CA TYR A 257 -2.39 10.28 -4.24
C TYR A 257 -2.68 11.08 -2.96
N TYR A 258 -2.86 12.39 -3.06
CA TYR A 258 -3.23 13.23 -1.91
C TYR A 258 -4.58 12.86 -1.32
N ILE A 259 -5.59 12.62 -2.16
CA ILE A 259 -6.92 12.18 -1.73
C ILE A 259 -6.83 10.80 -1.06
N MET A 260 -6.03 9.88 -1.60
CA MET A 260 -5.81 8.57 -1.01
C MET A 260 -5.20 8.67 0.40
N ILE A 261 -4.14 9.47 0.58
CA ILE A 261 -3.51 9.68 1.89
C ILE A 261 -4.47 10.36 2.85
N LEU A 262 -5.09 11.46 2.43
CA LEU A 262 -6.04 12.20 3.25
C LEU A 262 -7.23 11.31 3.65
N GLY A 263 -7.78 10.55 2.70
CA GLY A 263 -8.88 9.62 2.93
C GLY A 263 -8.51 8.51 3.88
N THR A 264 -7.28 7.97 3.79
CA THR A 264 -6.76 6.97 4.73
C THR A 264 -6.62 7.54 6.13
N LEU A 265 -6.06 8.75 6.27
CA LEU A 265 -5.93 9.42 7.56
C LEU A 265 -7.30 9.68 8.19
N VAL A 266 -8.26 10.18 7.40
CA VAL A 266 -9.64 10.39 7.84
C VAL A 266 -10.27 9.06 8.26
N PHE A 267 -10.14 8.01 7.46
CA PHE A 267 -10.65 6.67 7.77
C PHE A 267 -10.08 6.14 9.09
N ILE A 268 -8.77 6.26 9.32
CA ILE A 268 -8.13 5.86 10.57
C ILE A 268 -8.70 6.66 11.75
N ILE A 269 -8.86 7.98 11.63
CA ILE A 269 -9.39 8.82 12.72
C ILE A 269 -10.83 8.40 13.09
N PHE A 270 -11.67 8.09 12.11
CA PHE A 270 -13.06 7.70 12.35
C PHE A 270 -13.20 6.25 12.82
N GLU A 271 -12.45 5.32 12.24
CA GLU A 271 -12.55 3.89 12.56
C GLU A 271 -11.74 3.49 13.80
N ALA A 272 -10.72 4.28 14.19
CA ALA A 272 -10.02 4.11 15.46
C ALA A 272 -10.92 4.45 16.67
N LYS A 273 -12.07 5.09 16.45
CA LYS A 273 -13.06 5.34 17.52
C LYS A 273 -13.69 4.00 17.92
N ARG A 274 -13.21 3.44 19.03
CA ARG A 274 -13.54 2.12 19.60
C ARG A 274 -15.00 1.69 19.36
N ARG A 275 -15.19 0.58 18.64
CA ARG A 275 -16.43 -0.22 18.68
C ARG A 275 -16.51 -0.94 20.03
N GLN A 276 -17.63 -0.84 20.75
CA GLN A 276 -17.79 -1.49 22.06
C GLN A 276 -17.62 -3.01 21.96
N ARG A 277 -16.96 -3.63 22.95
CA ARG A 277 -16.80 -5.08 23.02
C ARG A 277 -18.15 -5.76 23.27
N ILE A 278 -18.39 -6.88 22.59
CA ILE A 278 -19.56 -7.73 22.82
C ILE A 278 -19.54 -8.21 24.28
N ILE A 279 -20.64 -8.00 25.00
CA ILE A 279 -20.78 -8.46 26.38
C ILE A 279 -20.98 -10.00 26.34
N PRO A 280 -20.09 -10.80 26.97
CA PRO A 280 -20.26 -12.25 27.01
C PRO A 280 -21.45 -12.64 27.89
N ILE A 281 -22.24 -13.61 27.42
CA ILE A 281 -23.41 -14.14 28.15
C ILE A 281 -22.89 -15.16 29.18
N VAL A 282 -23.10 -14.91 30.47
CA VAL A 282 -22.73 -15.83 31.56
C VAL A 282 -23.88 -16.83 31.78
N PRO A 283 -23.68 -18.16 31.60
CA PRO A 283 -24.73 -19.15 31.84
C PRO A 283 -25.02 -19.31 33.36
N PRO A 284 -26.26 -19.62 33.75
CA PRO A 284 -26.64 -19.82 35.16
C PRO A 284 -26.02 -21.10 35.76
N LEU A 285 -25.87 -21.12 37.09
CA LEU A 285 -25.31 -22.24 37.87
C LEU A 285 -26.17 -23.52 37.74
N ALA A 286 -25.53 -24.66 37.47
CA ALA A 286 -26.18 -25.97 37.40
C ALA A 286 -26.42 -26.58 38.81
N ASN A 287 -27.51 -27.34 38.96
CA ASN A 287 -27.94 -27.93 40.23
C ASN A 287 -27.17 -29.24 40.55
N ASN A 288 -25.95 -29.11 41.07
CA ASN A 288 -25.02 -30.23 41.29
C ASN A 288 -25.44 -31.21 42.41
N THR A 289 -26.44 -30.87 43.23
CA THR A 289 -26.91 -31.74 44.33
C THR A 289 -27.51 -33.05 43.80
N LEU A 290 -28.29 -32.99 42.71
CA LEU A 290 -28.96 -34.17 42.14
C LEU A 290 -27.94 -35.17 41.58
N ASP A 291 -26.91 -34.67 40.92
CA ASP A 291 -25.86 -35.51 40.33
C ASP A 291 -25.01 -36.18 41.42
N PHE A 292 -24.71 -35.47 42.51
CA PHE A 292 -24.04 -36.05 43.67
C PHE A 292 -24.85 -37.18 44.33
N THR A 293 -26.16 -36.97 44.53
CA THR A 293 -27.04 -38.00 45.11
C THR A 293 -27.12 -39.25 44.23
N LYS A 294 -27.17 -39.10 42.90
CA LYS A 294 -27.15 -40.23 41.96
C LYS A 294 -25.85 -41.04 42.01
N VAL A 295 -24.71 -40.36 42.13
CA VAL A 295 -23.39 -41.03 42.20
C VAL A 295 -23.26 -41.85 43.48
N ILE A 296 -23.68 -41.30 44.62
CA ILE A 296 -23.68 -42.05 45.89
C ILE A 296 -24.64 -43.24 45.80
N GLY A 297 -25.86 -43.03 45.29
CA GLY A 297 -26.83 -44.12 45.12
C GLY A 297 -26.31 -45.26 44.24
N ALA A 298 -25.66 -44.93 43.12
CA ALA A 298 -25.07 -45.93 42.21
C ALA A 298 -23.91 -46.71 42.84
N LEU A 299 -23.06 -46.04 43.64
CA LEU A 299 -21.97 -46.71 44.35
C LEU A 299 -22.50 -47.76 45.34
N TYR A 300 -23.54 -47.41 46.11
CA TYR A 300 -24.15 -48.33 47.05
C TYR A 300 -24.92 -49.47 46.36
N PHE A 301 -25.58 -49.19 45.23
CA PHE A 301 -26.24 -50.21 44.42
C PHE A 301 -25.24 -51.25 43.87
N ASN A 302 -24.09 -50.80 43.36
CA ASN A 302 -23.10 -51.68 42.74
C ASN A 302 -22.27 -52.50 43.75
N ASN A 303 -22.11 -52.05 44.98
CA ASN A 303 -21.29 -52.74 45.99
C ASN A 303 -21.98 -53.95 46.66
N ALA A 304 -23.27 -54.21 46.36
CA ALA A 304 -24.06 -55.40 46.76
C ALA A 304 -24.00 -55.84 48.24
N ASN A 305 -23.44 -55.04 49.15
CA ASN A 305 -23.40 -55.35 50.58
C ASN A 305 -24.74 -54.97 51.23
N HIS A 306 -25.73 -55.83 51.01
CA HIS A 306 -27.09 -55.65 51.50
C HIS A 306 -27.16 -55.60 53.03
N THR A 307 -26.25 -56.29 53.71
CA THR A 307 -26.19 -56.33 55.18
C THR A 307 -25.73 -55.00 55.77
N ASP A 308 -24.69 -54.38 55.22
CA ASP A 308 -24.25 -53.04 55.64
C ASP A 308 -25.35 -51.98 55.37
N ALA A 309 -25.99 -52.07 54.21
CA ALA A 309 -27.10 -51.18 53.86
C ALA A 309 -28.30 -51.35 54.83
N ALA A 310 -28.68 -52.60 55.16
CA ALA A 310 -29.75 -52.90 56.10
C ALA A 310 -29.44 -52.37 57.51
N LYS A 311 -28.22 -52.62 58.02
CA LYS A 311 -27.78 -52.12 59.33
C LYS A 311 -27.81 -50.60 59.41
N LYS A 312 -27.33 -49.91 58.37
CA LYS A 312 -27.38 -48.45 58.29
C LYS A 312 -28.83 -47.95 58.27
N LYS A 313 -29.71 -48.56 57.47
CA LYS A 313 -31.15 -48.21 57.43
C LYS A 313 -31.83 -48.38 58.79
N VAL A 314 -31.59 -49.49 59.48
CA VAL A 314 -32.11 -49.70 60.86
C VAL A 314 -31.56 -48.64 61.80
N ASN A 315 -30.27 -48.35 61.77
CA ASN A 315 -29.68 -47.32 62.64
C ASN A 315 -30.30 -45.94 62.40
N PHE A 316 -30.51 -45.56 61.13
CA PHE A 316 -31.20 -44.32 60.78
C PHE A 316 -32.65 -44.30 61.26
N LEU A 317 -33.39 -45.40 61.11
CA LEU A 317 -34.75 -45.52 61.64
C LEU A 317 -34.78 -45.31 63.16
N LEU A 318 -33.91 -46.00 63.89
CA LEU A 318 -33.86 -45.89 65.36
C LEU A 318 -33.43 -44.49 65.81
N GLU A 319 -32.53 -43.83 65.06
CA GLU A 319 -32.16 -42.43 65.29
C GLU A 319 -33.34 -41.48 65.03
N TYR A 320 -34.06 -41.68 63.93
CA TYR A 320 -35.26 -40.91 63.60
C TYR A 320 -36.31 -41.05 64.71
N ILE A 321 -36.50 -42.26 65.23
CA ILE A 321 -37.42 -42.51 66.35
C ILE A 321 -36.96 -41.79 67.62
N ARG A 322 -35.66 -41.89 67.97
CA ARG A 322 -35.08 -41.19 69.13
C ARG A 322 -35.22 -39.67 69.03
N THR A 323 -35.01 -39.11 67.86
CA THR A 323 -35.00 -37.65 67.65
C THR A 323 -36.40 -37.05 67.47
N HIS A 324 -37.32 -37.74 66.81
CA HIS A 324 -38.64 -37.21 66.50
C HIS A 324 -39.76 -37.68 67.42
N PHE A 325 -39.62 -38.86 68.03
CA PHE A 325 -40.61 -39.41 68.96
C PHE A 325 -40.12 -39.46 70.41
N PHE A 326 -38.84 -39.13 70.64
CA PHE A 326 -38.19 -39.09 71.96
C PHE A 326 -38.25 -40.42 72.72
N GLU A 327 -38.22 -41.54 71.97
CA GLU A 327 -38.30 -42.89 72.53
C GLU A 327 -36.93 -43.54 72.65
N ARG A 328 -36.71 -44.33 73.70
CA ARG A 328 -35.46 -45.09 73.88
C ARG A 328 -35.50 -46.36 73.04
N THR A 329 -34.62 -46.47 72.06
CA THR A 329 -34.55 -47.62 71.13
C THR A 329 -33.42 -48.61 71.46
N ASN A 330 -32.97 -48.65 72.72
CA ASN A 330 -31.84 -49.48 73.13
C ASN A 330 -32.24 -50.97 73.15
N GLU A 331 -33.44 -51.23 73.68
CA GLU A 331 -34.10 -52.54 73.73
C GLU A 331 -35.41 -52.42 72.96
N LEU A 332 -35.57 -53.27 71.94
CA LEU A 332 -36.75 -53.30 71.07
C LEU A 332 -37.62 -54.49 71.46
N ASP A 333 -38.06 -54.57 72.72
CA ASP A 333 -38.86 -55.67 73.24
C ASP A 333 -40.36 -55.55 72.85
N ASN A 334 -41.17 -56.54 73.22
CA ASN A 334 -42.59 -56.55 72.84
C ASN A 334 -43.38 -55.45 73.56
N ASP A 335 -42.90 -55.00 74.72
CA ASP A 335 -43.49 -53.89 75.47
C ASP A 335 -43.24 -52.56 74.76
N PHE A 336 -42.02 -52.33 74.26
CA PHE A 336 -41.68 -51.20 73.39
C PHE A 336 -42.55 -51.16 72.14
N ILE A 337 -42.67 -52.29 71.43
CA ILE A 337 -43.48 -52.38 70.19
C ILE A 337 -44.93 -52.03 70.50
N THR A 338 -45.50 -52.57 71.58
CA THR A 338 -46.89 -52.30 71.97
C THR A 338 -47.11 -50.83 72.32
N HIS A 339 -46.21 -50.25 73.13
CA HIS A 339 -46.25 -48.83 73.49
C HIS A 339 -46.13 -47.91 72.28
N PHE A 340 -45.17 -48.20 71.38
CA PHE A 340 -44.93 -47.40 70.19
C PHE A 340 -46.04 -47.51 69.16
N THR A 341 -46.69 -48.68 69.05
CA THR A 341 -47.89 -48.88 68.21
C THR A 341 -49.03 -47.99 68.70
N VAL A 342 -49.31 -47.96 70.00
CA VAL A 342 -50.36 -47.10 70.59
C VAL A 342 -50.04 -45.62 70.36
N LYS A 343 -48.76 -45.23 70.48
CA LYS A 343 -48.33 -43.84 70.32
C LYS A 343 -48.42 -43.33 68.88
N THR A 344 -48.11 -44.18 67.90
CA THR A 344 -48.10 -43.80 66.48
C THR A 344 -49.44 -44.03 65.80
N GLY A 345 -50.24 -44.98 66.28
CA GLY A 345 -51.50 -45.38 65.64
C GLY A 345 -51.31 -46.08 64.29
N TRP A 346 -50.09 -46.51 63.97
CA TRP A 346 -49.81 -47.28 62.75
C TRP A 346 -50.26 -48.73 62.93
N ASP A 347 -50.41 -49.45 61.81
CA ASP A 347 -50.92 -50.82 61.79
C ASP A 347 -50.07 -51.75 62.67
N LYS A 348 -50.74 -52.48 63.57
CA LYS A 348 -50.08 -53.30 64.59
C LYS A 348 -49.26 -54.43 63.97
N ASP A 349 -49.78 -55.08 62.93
CA ASP A 349 -49.11 -56.20 62.29
C ASP A 349 -47.88 -55.72 61.51
N LYS A 350 -47.97 -54.57 60.82
CA LYS A 350 -46.82 -53.93 60.16
C LYS A 350 -45.77 -53.44 61.15
N MET A 351 -46.19 -52.88 62.29
CA MET A 351 -45.27 -52.41 63.33
C MET A 351 -44.46 -53.56 63.90
N GLN A 352 -45.14 -54.68 64.18
CA GLN A 352 -44.51 -55.88 64.68
C GLN A 352 -43.50 -56.43 63.67
N GLN A 353 -43.88 -56.55 62.40
CA GLN A 353 -42.99 -56.98 61.33
C GLN A 353 -41.75 -56.09 61.17
N LEU A 354 -41.91 -54.77 61.19
CA LEU A 354 -40.79 -53.82 61.07
C LEU A 354 -39.78 -54.00 62.19
N PHE A 355 -40.22 -54.08 63.44
CA PHE A 355 -39.30 -54.17 64.58
C PHE A 355 -38.74 -55.58 64.79
N GLU A 356 -39.46 -56.63 64.43
CA GLU A 356 -38.90 -57.99 64.39
C GLU A 356 -37.78 -58.08 63.36
N MET A 357 -37.98 -57.51 62.17
CA MET A 357 -36.96 -57.50 61.12
C MET A 357 -35.78 -56.58 61.47
N ALA A 358 -36.03 -55.43 62.08
CA ALA A 358 -34.97 -54.55 62.59
C ALA A 358 -34.15 -55.22 63.70
N ARG A 359 -34.81 -55.97 64.60
CA ARG A 359 -34.15 -56.74 65.65
C ARG A 359 -33.29 -57.84 65.05
N TRP A 360 -33.80 -58.57 64.06
CA TRP A 360 -33.05 -59.59 63.33
C TRP A 360 -31.79 -59.00 62.67
N VAL A 361 -31.93 -57.92 61.89
CA VAL A 361 -30.80 -57.26 61.20
C VAL A 361 -29.73 -56.75 62.15
N ARG A 362 -30.10 -56.29 63.35
CA ARG A 362 -29.15 -55.78 64.36
C ARG A 362 -28.24 -56.87 64.94
N VAL A 363 -28.70 -58.12 64.96
CA VAL A 363 -27.96 -59.26 65.54
C VAL A 363 -27.14 -60.01 64.48
N LEU A 364 -27.33 -59.70 63.19
CA LEU A 364 -26.58 -60.34 62.11
C LEU A 364 -25.07 -60.06 62.20
N PRO A 365 -24.21 -61.08 62.02
CA PRO A 365 -22.77 -60.90 61.81
C PRO A 365 -22.47 -60.00 60.61
N ASP A 366 -21.36 -59.25 60.64
CA ASP A 366 -20.97 -58.35 59.53
C ASP A 366 -20.67 -59.07 58.21
N ASN A 367 -20.34 -60.36 58.28
CA ASN A 367 -20.07 -61.23 57.13
C ASN A 367 -21.29 -62.02 56.65
N TYR A 368 -22.46 -61.81 57.23
CA TYR A 368 -23.71 -62.40 56.72
C TYR A 368 -24.11 -61.69 55.43
N GLU A 369 -24.54 -62.43 54.40
CA GLU A 369 -25.07 -61.86 53.16
C GLU A 369 -26.59 -61.90 53.21
N LEU A 370 -27.21 -60.76 53.52
CA LEU A 370 -28.65 -60.58 53.49
C LEU A 370 -29.15 -60.59 52.04
N SER A 371 -30.26 -61.25 51.75
CA SER A 371 -30.80 -61.28 50.39
C SER A 371 -31.34 -59.92 49.97
N GLU A 372 -31.31 -59.63 48.67
CA GLU A 372 -31.92 -58.41 48.10
C GLU A 372 -33.40 -58.29 48.47
N THR A 373 -34.13 -59.41 48.48
CA THR A 373 -35.54 -59.47 48.86
C THR A 373 -35.79 -59.07 50.31
N GLU A 374 -34.94 -59.49 51.24
CA GLU A 374 -35.06 -59.13 52.66
C GLU A 374 -34.72 -57.65 52.88
N LEU A 375 -33.71 -57.12 52.18
CA LEU A 375 -33.37 -55.69 52.22
C LEU A 375 -34.51 -54.85 51.66
N MET A 376 -35.10 -55.30 50.55
CA MET A 376 -36.21 -54.61 49.90
C MET A 376 -37.45 -54.61 50.80
N GLN A 377 -37.78 -55.73 51.44
CA GLN A 377 -38.86 -55.80 52.42
C GLN A 377 -38.62 -54.85 53.59
N LEU A 378 -37.38 -54.77 54.09
CA LEU A 378 -37.03 -53.84 55.17
C LEU A 378 -37.22 -52.40 54.73
N ASN A 379 -36.76 -52.08 53.53
CA ASN A 379 -36.90 -50.75 52.96
C ASN A 379 -38.38 -50.37 52.80
N ILE A 380 -39.21 -51.26 52.27
CA ILE A 380 -40.65 -51.02 52.09
C ILE A 380 -41.30 -50.73 53.45
N LEU A 381 -41.04 -51.54 54.47
CA LEU A 381 -41.61 -51.31 55.81
C LEU A 381 -41.14 -49.99 56.44
N ILE A 382 -39.89 -49.58 56.22
CA ILE A 382 -39.35 -48.30 56.71
C ILE A 382 -39.98 -47.11 55.98
N GLU A 383 -40.07 -47.17 54.64
CA GLU A 383 -40.65 -46.10 53.83
C GLU A 383 -42.16 -45.96 54.09
N ASP A 384 -42.90 -47.08 54.18
CA ASP A 384 -44.32 -47.09 54.56
C ASP A 384 -44.54 -46.38 55.92
N PHE A 385 -43.65 -46.62 56.89
CA PHE A 385 -43.69 -45.97 58.20
C PHE A 385 -43.41 -44.46 58.07
N TYR A 386 -42.38 -44.05 57.33
CA TYR A 386 -42.06 -42.64 57.14
C TYR A 386 -43.15 -41.88 56.38
N GLU A 387 -43.73 -42.49 55.35
CA GLU A 387 -44.85 -41.93 54.60
C GLU A 387 -46.04 -41.70 55.55
N PHE A 388 -46.43 -42.70 56.32
CA PHE A 388 -47.50 -42.58 57.31
C PHE A 388 -47.26 -41.42 58.29
N VAL A 389 -46.06 -41.34 58.89
CA VAL A 389 -45.69 -40.30 59.86
C VAL A 389 -45.64 -38.90 59.23
N SER A 390 -45.17 -38.80 57.99
CA SER A 390 -45.12 -37.52 57.26
C SER A 390 -46.52 -36.99 56.93
N ILE A 391 -47.44 -37.87 56.55
CA ILE A 391 -48.85 -37.54 56.29
C ILE A 391 -49.54 -37.11 57.59
N THR A 392 -49.36 -37.83 58.70
CA THR A 392 -49.98 -37.46 59.99
C THR A 392 -49.44 -36.16 60.56
N LYS A 393 -48.12 -35.87 60.45
CA LYS A 393 -47.55 -34.56 60.85
C LYS A 393 -48.11 -33.39 60.03
N THR A 394 -48.48 -33.64 58.77
CA THR A 394 -49.08 -32.63 57.89
C THR A 394 -50.58 -32.41 58.22
N SER A 395 -51.28 -33.45 58.67
CA SER A 395 -52.66 -33.37 59.15
C SER A 395 -52.79 -32.72 60.54
N SER A 396 -51.79 -32.87 61.42
CA SER A 396 -51.77 -32.27 62.77
C SER A 396 -51.37 -30.78 62.79
N ARG A 397 -50.90 -30.24 61.66
CA ARG A 397 -50.51 -28.82 61.50
C ARG A 397 -51.56 -27.98 60.76
N LYS A 398 -52.80 -28.47 60.62
CA LYS A 398 -53.95 -27.69 60.16
C LYS A 398 -54.89 -27.36 61.30
#